data_AF-A0A9P1CPG3-F1
#
_entry.id   AF-A0A9P1CPG3-F1
#
_cell.length_a   1.000
_cell.length_b   1.000
_cell.length_c   1.000
_cell.angle_alpha   90.00
_cell.angle_beta   90.00
_cell.angle_gamma   90.00
#
_symmetry.space_group_name_H-M   'P 1'
#
loop_
_entity.id
_entity.type
_entity.pdbx_description
1 polymer ?
#
loop_
_entity_poly.entity_id
_entity_poly.type
_entity_poly.pdbx_seq_one_letter_code
_entity_poly.pdbx_strand_id
1 'polypeptide(L)'
;MSAERLRFTESDAAAMGQVFLARGAQTDKQWDDDKQVAETAAKRKCEENCGRAPWGCRWFHDWKRNVDAAVARSQALHVFYFEGRVGRGKLPWQELSNETSVRKARENGGLGASQTAEVAYLDRRGY
;
A
#
# COMPACT_ATOMS: atom_id res chain seq x y z
N MET A 1 9.31 -35.32 5.50
CA MET A 1 9.33 -34.30 4.42
C MET A 1 8.49 -33.13 4.89
N SER A 2 9.11 -31.98 5.16
CA SER A 2 8.40 -30.79 5.64
C SER A 2 7.56 -30.25 4.49
N ALA A 3 6.23 -30.21 4.64
CA ALA A 3 5.38 -29.47 3.73
C ALA A 3 5.89 -28.03 3.67
N GLU A 4 6.24 -27.56 2.48
CA GLU A 4 6.70 -26.20 2.26
C GLU A 4 5.58 -25.27 2.71
N ARG A 5 5.79 -24.58 3.84
CA ARG A 5 4.77 -23.71 4.42
C ARG A 5 4.52 -22.59 3.42
N LEU A 6 3.30 -22.51 2.90
CA LEU A 6 2.92 -21.42 2.00
C LEU A 6 3.33 -20.10 2.65
N ARG A 7 4.10 -19.27 1.90
CA ARG A 7 4.51 -17.93 2.35
C ARG A 7 3.31 -17.00 2.53
N PHE A 8 2.16 -17.40 2.02
CA PHE A 8 0.90 -16.68 2.04
C PHE A 8 -0.16 -17.53 2.73
N THR A 9 -0.77 -16.99 3.77
CA THR A 9 -1.71 -17.70 4.65
C THR A 9 -3.13 -17.16 4.51
N GLU A 10 -4.08 -17.91 5.05
CA GLU A 10 -5.47 -17.44 5.18
C GLU A 10 -5.57 -16.15 6.02
N SER A 11 -4.71 -16.00 7.04
CA SER A 11 -4.62 -14.77 7.84
C SER A 11 -4.17 -13.57 7.01
N ASP A 12 -3.24 -13.77 6.06
CA ASP A 12 -2.79 -12.70 5.16
C ASP A 12 -3.91 -12.29 4.20
N ALA A 13 -4.63 -13.27 3.64
CA ALA A 13 -5.82 -13.02 2.82
C ALA A 13 -6.88 -12.25 3.61
N ALA A 14 -7.19 -12.67 4.84
CA ALA A 14 -8.16 -12.00 5.69
C ALA A 14 -7.76 -10.55 6.01
N ALA A 15 -6.49 -10.29 6.32
CA ALA A 15 -5.97 -8.94 6.59
C ALA A 15 -6.11 -7.99 5.38
N MET A 16 -6.11 -8.55 4.16
CA MET A 16 -6.31 -7.81 2.91
C MET A 16 -7.76 -7.85 2.43
N GLY A 17 -8.67 -8.42 3.22
CA GLY A 17 -10.06 -8.65 2.83
C GLY A 17 -10.17 -9.47 1.54
N GLN A 18 -9.36 -10.51 1.36
CA GLN A 18 -9.39 -11.43 0.21
C GLN A 18 -9.98 -12.78 0.61
N VAL A 19 -10.43 -13.54 -0.39
CA VAL A 19 -10.83 -14.95 -0.20
C VAL A 19 -9.62 -15.82 -0.47
N PHE A 20 -9.22 -16.63 0.53
CA PHE A 20 -8.12 -17.58 0.37
C PHE A 20 -8.64 -18.87 -0.28
N LEU A 21 -8.00 -19.29 -1.37
CA LEU A 21 -8.27 -20.57 -2.02
C LEU A 21 -6.99 -21.39 -2.07
N ALA A 22 -7.02 -22.59 -1.49
CA ALA A 22 -5.93 -23.56 -1.56
C ALA A 22 -6.49 -24.91 -1.96
N ARG A 23 -5.90 -25.52 -3.00
CA ARG A 23 -6.36 -26.81 -3.52
C ARG A 23 -6.02 -27.90 -2.50
N GLY A 24 -7.05 -28.48 -1.91
CA GLY A 24 -6.93 -29.56 -0.93
C GLY A 24 -7.52 -30.88 -1.45
N ALA A 25 -8.30 -31.55 -0.62
CA ALA A 25 -9.01 -32.79 -0.96
C ALA A 25 -10.36 -32.56 -1.68
N GLN A 26 -10.58 -31.36 -2.24
CA GLN A 26 -11.83 -30.99 -2.90
C GLN A 26 -11.97 -31.72 -4.25
N THR A 27 -13.21 -32.02 -4.63
CA THR A 27 -13.52 -32.44 -6.01
C THR A 27 -13.39 -31.25 -6.96
N ASP A 28 -13.16 -31.51 -8.26
CA ASP A 28 -13.02 -30.43 -9.24
C ASP A 28 -14.27 -29.53 -9.29
N LYS A 29 -15.47 -30.11 -9.12
CA LYS A 29 -16.71 -29.33 -9.05
C LYS A 29 -16.73 -28.35 -7.86
N GLN A 30 -16.34 -28.82 -6.68
CA GLN A 30 -16.29 -27.97 -5.49
C GLN A 30 -15.25 -26.86 -5.65
N TRP A 31 -14.11 -27.17 -6.27
CA TRP A 31 -13.09 -26.18 -6.58
C TRP A 31 -13.61 -25.10 -7.53
N ASP A 32 -14.33 -25.47 -8.59
CA ASP A 32 -14.89 -24.53 -9.54
C ASP A 32 -15.97 -23.64 -8.90
N ASP A 33 -16.83 -24.22 -8.06
CA ASP A 33 -17.85 -23.48 -7.31
C ASP A 33 -17.21 -22.47 -6.33
N ASP A 34 -16.21 -22.90 -5.54
CA ASP A 34 -15.48 -22.04 -4.60
C ASP A 34 -14.72 -20.91 -5.33
N LYS A 35 -14.12 -21.24 -6.49
CA LYS A 35 -13.43 -20.28 -7.35
C LYS A 35 -14.40 -19.23 -7.89
N GLN A 36 -15.57 -19.66 -8.38
CA GLN A 36 -16.58 -18.75 -8.91
C GLN A 36 -17.06 -17.75 -7.85
N VAL A 37 -17.29 -18.22 -6.61
CA VAL A 37 -17.66 -17.36 -5.47
C VAL A 37 -16.57 -16.34 -5.17
N ALA A 38 -15.30 -16.77 -5.13
CA ALA A 38 -14.16 -15.89 -4.88
C ALA A 38 -14.00 -14.82 -5.98
N GLU A 39 -14.14 -15.19 -7.25
CA GLU A 39 -14.07 -14.26 -8.39
C GLU A 39 -15.18 -13.22 -8.35
N THR A 40 -16.42 -13.63 -8.04
CA THR A 40 -17.54 -12.69 -7.86
C THR A 40 -17.28 -11.71 -6.71
N ALA A 41 -16.76 -12.20 -5.57
CA ALA A 41 -16.42 -11.34 -4.43
C ALA A 41 -15.28 -10.36 -4.75
N ALA A 42 -14.26 -10.81 -5.50
CA ALA A 42 -13.14 -9.98 -5.93
C ALA A 42 -13.58 -8.89 -6.91
N LYS A 43 -14.46 -9.22 -7.86
CA LYS A 43 -15.01 -8.24 -8.82
C LYS A 43 -15.81 -7.15 -8.11
N ARG A 44 -16.70 -7.52 -7.19
CA ARG A 44 -17.46 -6.55 -6.38
C ARG A 44 -16.53 -5.62 -5.61
N LYS A 45 -15.50 -6.15 -4.95
CA LYS A 45 -14.52 -5.35 -4.21
C LYS A 45 -13.70 -4.42 -5.11
N CYS A 46 -13.36 -4.87 -6.31
CA CYS A 46 -12.69 -4.04 -7.31
C CYS A 46 -13.57 -2.85 -7.70
N GLU A 47 -14.85 -3.08 -7.97
CA GLU A 47 -15.83 -2.04 -8.31
C GLU A 47 -16.03 -1.06 -7.14
N GLU A 48 -16.25 -1.57 -5.93
CA GLU A 48 -16.39 -0.77 -4.69
C GLU A 48 -15.14 0.07 -4.38
N ASN A 49 -13.94 -0.44 -4.70
CA ASN A 49 -12.67 0.26 -4.45
C ASN A 49 -12.19 1.10 -5.65
N CYS A 50 -13.05 1.31 -6.66
CA CYS A 50 -12.74 2.05 -7.89
C CYS A 50 -11.48 1.52 -8.61
N GLY A 51 -11.32 0.20 -8.67
CA GLY A 51 -10.18 -0.45 -9.34
C GLY A 51 -8.86 -0.41 -8.57
N ARG A 52 -8.85 0.07 -7.32
CA ARG A 52 -7.63 0.11 -6.51
C ARG A 52 -7.33 -1.27 -5.92
N ALA A 53 -6.06 -1.66 -5.99
CA ALA A 53 -5.59 -2.90 -5.40
C ALA A 53 -5.88 -2.91 -3.87
N PRO A 54 -6.56 -3.94 -3.33
CA PRO A 54 -6.99 -3.97 -1.93
C PRO A 54 -5.84 -4.13 -0.94
N TRP A 55 -4.70 -4.68 -1.38
CA TRP A 55 -3.45 -4.78 -0.60
C TRP A 55 -2.60 -3.50 -0.62
N GLY A 56 -3.10 -2.43 -1.24
CA GLY A 56 -2.40 -1.16 -1.34
C GLY A 56 -1.09 -1.24 -2.12
N CYS A 57 -0.22 -0.26 -1.91
CA CYS A 57 1.06 -0.15 -2.61
C CYS A 57 2.14 -0.94 -1.86
N ARG A 58 2.50 -2.14 -2.34
CA ARG A 58 3.61 -2.94 -1.78
C ARG A 58 4.91 -2.14 -1.68
N TRP A 59 5.16 -1.30 -2.68
CA TRP A 59 6.30 -0.41 -2.70
C TRP A 59 6.36 0.49 -1.46
N PHE A 60 5.24 1.10 -1.04
CA PHE A 60 5.22 1.97 0.14
C PHE A 60 5.52 1.20 1.43
N HIS A 61 5.01 -0.03 1.55
CA HIS A 61 5.31 -0.91 2.69
C HIS A 61 6.81 -1.21 2.79
N ASP A 62 7.44 -1.61 1.67
CA ASP A 62 8.86 -1.95 1.65
C ASP A 62 9.74 -0.70 1.83
N TRP A 63 9.35 0.44 1.24
CA TRP A 63 9.99 1.73 1.46
C TRP A 63 9.99 2.12 2.94
N LYS A 64 8.82 2.08 3.59
CA LYS A 64 8.68 2.39 5.03
C LYS A 64 9.60 1.52 5.89
N ARG A 65 9.65 0.20 5.62
CA ARG A 65 10.54 -0.71 6.35
C ARG A 65 12.01 -0.30 6.22
N ASN A 66 12.43 0.11 5.03
CA ASN A 66 13.81 0.55 4.79
C ASN A 66 14.12 1.87 5.50
N VAL A 67 13.17 2.82 5.51
CA VAL A 67 13.30 4.08 6.27
C VAL A 67 13.44 3.80 7.76
N ASP A 68 12.55 2.97 8.33
CA ASP A 68 12.60 2.61 9.75
C ASP A 68 13.96 1.96 10.11
N ALA A 69 14.49 1.09 9.24
CA ALA A 69 15.80 0.47 9.41
C ALA A 69 16.96 1.49 9.30
N ALA A 70 16.85 2.48 8.42
CA ALA A 70 17.86 3.54 8.26
C ALA A 70 17.90 4.43 9.51
N VAL A 71 16.74 4.83 10.03
CA VAL A 71 16.62 5.61 11.28
C VAL A 71 17.17 4.84 12.48
N ALA A 72 16.86 3.54 12.59
CA ALA A 72 17.40 2.68 13.64
C ALA A 72 18.94 2.55 13.59
N ARG A 73 19.55 2.83 12.42
CA ARG A 73 21.00 2.86 12.20
C ARG A 73 21.58 4.29 12.26
N SER A 74 20.79 5.25 12.73
CA SER A 74 21.17 6.67 12.83
C SER A 74 21.65 7.28 11.50
N GLN A 75 21.09 6.81 10.38
CA GLN A 75 21.38 7.39 9.07
C GLN A 75 20.58 8.69 8.86
N ALA A 76 21.18 9.64 8.14
CA ALA A 76 20.50 10.88 7.76
C ALA A 76 19.52 10.64 6.60
N LEU A 77 18.32 11.18 6.73
CA LEU A 77 17.31 11.16 5.67
C LEU A 77 17.38 12.48 4.88
N HIS A 78 17.58 12.39 3.56
CA HIS A 78 17.62 13.54 2.68
C HIS A 78 16.37 13.59 1.80
N VAL A 79 15.66 14.73 1.82
CA VAL A 79 14.52 14.99 0.94
C VAL A 79 14.94 15.99 -0.13
N PHE A 80 14.82 15.60 -1.39
CA PHE A 80 15.14 16.44 -2.54
C PHE A 80 13.86 17.11 -3.06
N TYR A 81 14.01 18.37 -3.49
CA TYR A 81 12.93 19.17 -4.04
C TYR A 81 13.34 19.68 -5.43
N PHE A 82 12.36 19.98 -6.27
CA PHE A 82 12.60 20.75 -7.49
C PHE A 82 13.23 22.11 -7.17
N GLU A 83 14.03 22.59 -8.11
CA GLU A 83 14.80 23.83 -7.99
C GLU A 83 13.90 25.01 -7.59
N GLY A 84 14.34 25.78 -6.58
CA GLY A 84 13.59 26.92 -6.05
C GLY A 84 12.31 26.58 -5.27
N ARG A 85 12.03 25.29 -5.01
CA ARG A 85 10.79 24.82 -4.38
C ARG A 85 11.00 24.01 -3.10
N VAL A 86 12.13 24.19 -2.42
CA VAL A 86 12.43 23.52 -1.14
C VAL A 86 11.32 23.80 -0.13
N GLY A 87 10.83 22.73 0.51
CA GLY A 87 9.74 22.77 1.51
C GLY A 87 8.33 22.89 0.94
N ARG A 88 8.16 23.08 -0.38
CA ARG A 88 6.83 23.21 -1.01
C ARG A 88 6.24 21.85 -1.38
N GLY A 89 4.92 21.73 -1.29
CA GLY A 89 4.19 20.50 -1.64
C GLY A 89 4.17 19.44 -0.54
N LYS A 90 4.63 19.78 0.67
CA LYS A 90 4.35 19.02 1.89
C LYS A 90 2.86 19.10 2.24
N LEU A 91 2.36 18.05 2.87
CA LEU A 91 0.99 17.97 3.34
C LEU A 91 0.94 17.17 4.64
N PRO A 92 0.09 17.54 5.63
CA PRO A 92 -0.15 16.68 6.79
C PRO A 92 -0.68 15.31 6.37
N TRP A 93 -0.31 14.26 7.12
CA TRP A 93 -0.72 12.88 6.82
C TRP A 93 -2.24 12.71 6.69
N GLN A 94 -3.00 13.41 7.53
CA GLN A 94 -4.46 13.37 7.57
C GLN A 94 -5.12 14.02 6.35
N GLU A 95 -4.41 14.91 5.67
CA GLU A 95 -4.90 15.64 4.49
C GLU A 95 -4.61 14.88 3.18
N LEU A 96 -3.85 13.79 3.22
CA LEU A 96 -3.49 13.03 2.00
C LEU A 96 -4.70 12.40 1.30
N SER A 97 -5.80 12.17 2.01
CA SER A 97 -7.06 11.69 1.41
C SER A 97 -7.94 12.82 0.88
N ASN A 98 -7.60 14.08 1.15
CA ASN A 98 -8.35 15.24 0.65
C ASN A 98 -7.80 15.63 -0.74
N GLU A 99 -8.56 15.30 -1.78
CA GLU A 99 -8.15 15.54 -3.17
C GLU A 99 -7.89 17.03 -3.47
N THR A 100 -8.66 17.93 -2.85
CA THR A 100 -8.46 19.38 -3.00
C THR A 100 -7.13 19.82 -2.39
N SER A 101 -6.84 19.35 -1.17
CA SER A 101 -5.59 19.63 -0.47
C SER A 101 -4.38 19.08 -1.25
N VAL A 102 -4.49 17.85 -1.74
CA VAL A 102 -3.46 17.20 -2.57
C VAL A 102 -3.24 17.96 -3.87
N ARG A 103 -4.31 18.35 -4.57
CA ARG A 103 -4.20 19.10 -5.84
C ARG A 103 -3.48 20.43 -5.61
N LYS A 104 -3.90 21.19 -4.58
CA LYS A 104 -3.29 22.47 -4.22
C LYS A 104 -1.82 22.34 -3.84
N ALA A 105 -1.45 21.30 -3.09
CA ALA A 105 -0.05 21.04 -2.75
C ALA A 105 0.81 20.70 -3.97
N ARG A 106 0.24 20.06 -5.00
CA ARG A 106 0.93 19.66 -6.23
C ARG A 106 1.08 20.78 -7.25
N GLU A 107 0.08 21.67 -7.40
CA GLU A 107 0.06 22.74 -8.42
C GLU A 107 1.36 23.56 -8.46
N ASN A 108 1.95 23.88 -7.31
CA ASN A 108 3.25 24.56 -7.20
C ASN A 108 4.23 23.84 -6.25
N GLY A 109 4.07 22.51 -6.13
CA GLY A 109 4.86 21.66 -5.25
C GLY A 109 6.33 21.55 -5.68
N GLY A 110 7.19 21.26 -4.71
CA GLY A 110 8.59 20.90 -4.94
C GLY A 110 8.84 19.40 -4.85
N LEU A 111 7.85 18.60 -4.43
CA LEU A 111 7.93 17.15 -4.30
C LEU A 111 7.34 16.44 -5.53
N GLY A 112 7.90 15.27 -5.86
CA GLY A 112 7.32 14.36 -6.83
C GLY A 112 5.96 13.79 -6.39
N ALA A 113 5.22 13.20 -7.35
CA ALA A 113 3.85 12.76 -7.13
C ALA A 113 3.67 11.76 -5.96
N SER A 114 4.63 10.85 -5.75
CA SER A 114 4.66 9.91 -4.62
C SER A 114 5.29 10.50 -3.35
N GLN A 115 6.27 11.39 -3.52
CA GLN A 115 7.07 11.96 -2.43
C GLN A 115 6.23 12.76 -1.42
N THR A 116 5.12 13.38 -1.83
CA THR A 116 4.23 14.07 -0.87
C THR A 116 3.76 13.12 0.24
N ALA A 117 3.38 11.88 -0.10
CA ALA A 117 2.95 10.91 0.90
C ALA A 117 4.12 10.37 1.73
N GLU A 118 5.28 10.17 1.10
CA GLU A 118 6.50 9.75 1.78
C GLU A 118 6.95 10.78 2.82
N VAL A 119 7.04 12.06 2.45
CA VAL A 119 7.45 13.14 3.36
C VAL A 119 6.44 13.35 4.48
N ALA A 120 5.14 13.26 4.17
CA ALA A 120 4.09 13.28 5.19
C ALA A 120 4.21 12.12 6.20
N TYR A 121 4.68 10.95 5.75
CA TYR A 121 4.97 9.82 6.64
C TYR A 121 6.12 10.15 7.59
N LEU A 122 7.23 10.69 7.06
CA LEU A 122 8.40 11.08 7.86
C LEU A 122 8.02 12.12 8.91
N ASP A 123 7.31 13.17 8.50
CA ASP A 123 6.84 14.25 9.38
C ASP A 123 5.91 13.69 10.48
N ARG A 124 5.00 12.76 10.15
CA ARG A 124 4.10 12.09 11.13
C ARG A 124 4.88 11.26 12.15
N ARG A 125 6.00 10.66 11.74
CA ARG A 125 6.84 9.83 12.61
C ARG A 125 7.78 10.65 13.48
N GLY A 126 7.92 11.95 13.20
CA GLY A 126 8.85 12.83 13.91
C GLY A 126 10.30 12.56 13.53
N TYR A 127 10.55 12.12 12.29
CA TYR A 127 11.88 11.97 11.73
C TYR A 127 12.43 13.31 11.20
#